data_AF-A0A1A8K5T7-F1
#
_entry.id   AF-A0A1A8K5T7-F1
#
_cell.length_a   1.000
_cell.length_b   1.000
_cell.length_c   1.000
_cell.angle_alpha   90.00
_cell.angle_beta   90.00
_cell.angle_gamma   90.00
#
_symmetry.space_group_name_H-M   'P 1'
#
loop_
_entity.id
_entity.type
_entity.pdbx_description
1 polymer ?
#
loop_
_entity_poly.entity_id
_entity_poly.type
_entity_poly.pdbx_seq_one_letter_code
_entity_poly.pdbx_strand_id
1 'polypeptide(L)'
;MHRGSRPLSHPVLLLWLLSAQVSADLPLCKESDYHFEYTECDVLGSRWRVAIPNKANTCTGLPEPIRGTNCTFSCDEGAFLNMQTQKCQKCAAGTYSLGTSVAFEDWDTLPTGVITYGKMTNKEKAGPDCSNSTWTPKGDYVASNTDECTATLSYAVNLKTNGNLFFEYFYPDDSIYFEFYVQNDQCQSTDSENRGMRTSDSWSPHKVQLRKGTNVLYWRTTAYDLLGGAVKPVMLKNIQVSGVSYTSECFHCKPGTHSAKPGSARCTPCPAGTYSNKGATSCHECEKDKYSAPSSGSCKPRPACTHYDYFYTRTPCDSEGKTQVMYKWIQPKICSEMVDGAVQLPASGEKQTCPPCNPGFFINGTSGCEPCTNGSYSNGTVCAMCPVGTEPLLGFEYR
;
A
#
# COMPACT_ATOMS: atom_id res chain seq x y z
N MET A 1 26.79 17.28 93.76
CA MET A 1 27.54 16.08 94.17
C MET A 1 26.62 14.87 94.04
N HIS A 2 27.06 13.90 93.21
CA HIS A 2 26.80 12.44 93.20
C HIS A 2 25.61 11.86 94.00
N ARG A 3 24.81 10.90 93.51
CA ARG A 3 25.04 9.66 92.73
C ARG A 3 23.64 9.24 92.23
N GLY A 4 23.39 8.69 91.04
CA GLY A 4 24.10 7.60 90.38
C GLY A 4 23.34 6.28 90.62
N SER A 5 22.31 6.01 89.81
CA SER A 5 21.53 4.76 89.85
C SER A 5 21.52 4.12 88.46
N ARG A 6 22.23 3.00 88.31
CA ARG A 6 22.13 2.08 87.17
C ARG A 6 20.75 1.39 87.18
N PRO A 7 20.27 0.94 86.00
CA PRO A 7 19.87 -0.46 85.92
C PRO A 7 20.38 -1.18 84.68
N LEU A 8 20.20 -2.50 84.73
CA LEU A 8 20.88 -3.54 83.99
C LEU A 8 20.59 -3.56 82.49
N SER A 9 21.62 -3.96 81.75
CA SER A 9 21.64 -4.36 80.35
C SER A 9 20.97 -5.73 80.12
N HIS A 10 19.98 -5.78 79.22
CA HIS A 10 19.55 -7.01 78.53
C HIS A 10 19.87 -6.86 77.04
N PRO A 11 20.54 -7.83 76.40
CA PRO A 11 20.83 -7.75 74.98
C PRO A 11 19.59 -8.18 74.18
N VAL A 12 19.03 -7.24 73.42
CA VAL A 12 18.03 -7.56 72.39
C VAL A 12 18.78 -8.12 71.19
N LEU A 13 18.68 -9.43 70.98
CA LEU A 13 19.12 -10.08 69.75
C LEU A 13 18.16 -9.67 68.61
N LEU A 14 18.54 -8.66 67.83
CA LEU A 14 17.90 -8.39 66.54
C LEU A 14 18.32 -9.49 65.56
N LEU A 15 17.44 -10.47 65.35
CA LEU A 15 17.49 -11.35 64.18
C LEU A 15 17.12 -10.51 62.95
N TRP A 16 18.14 -10.00 62.27
CA TRP A 16 18.03 -9.45 60.93
C TRP A 16 17.66 -10.59 59.99
N LEU A 17 16.41 -10.60 59.53
CA LEU A 17 16.01 -11.33 58.33
C LEU A 17 16.77 -10.70 57.15
N LEU A 18 17.91 -11.28 56.81
CA LEU A 18 18.53 -11.12 55.51
C LEU A 18 17.59 -11.74 54.49
N SER A 19 16.69 -10.92 53.94
CA SER A 19 16.04 -11.21 52.67
C SER A 19 17.14 -11.26 51.62
N ALA A 20 17.69 -12.46 51.39
CA ALA A 20 18.48 -12.74 50.20
C ALA A 20 17.55 -12.51 49.00
N GLN A 21 17.68 -11.34 48.36
CA GLN A 21 17.23 -11.20 46.98
C GLN A 21 18.06 -12.21 46.19
N VAL A 22 17.47 -13.37 45.92
CA VAL A 22 17.95 -14.26 44.88
C VAL A 22 17.85 -13.44 43.60
N SER A 23 18.99 -12.91 43.15
CA SER A 23 19.13 -12.48 41.76
C SER A 23 18.82 -13.73 40.95
N ALA A 24 17.64 -13.80 40.35
CA ALA A 24 17.33 -14.89 39.46
C ALA A 24 18.31 -14.77 38.29
N ASP A 25 19.29 -15.68 38.22
CA ASP A 25 20.20 -15.76 37.08
C ASP A 25 19.35 -15.92 35.83
N LEU A 26 19.41 -14.91 34.95
CA LEU A 26 18.66 -14.89 33.71
C LEU A 26 19.14 -16.05 32.83
N PRO A 27 18.23 -16.74 32.11
CA PRO A 27 18.61 -17.84 31.24
C PRO A 27 19.53 -17.37 30.12
N LEU A 28 20.31 -18.30 29.55
CA LEU A 28 21.08 -18.03 28.34
C LEU A 28 20.16 -17.70 27.17
N CYS A 29 20.50 -16.68 26.40
CA CYS A 29 19.74 -16.25 25.24
C CYS A 29 19.73 -17.34 24.16
N LYS A 30 18.54 -17.67 23.68
CA LYS A 30 18.33 -18.47 22.46
C LYS A 30 18.32 -17.56 21.24
N GLU A 31 18.47 -18.14 20.05
CA GLU A 31 18.41 -17.37 18.79
C GLU A 31 17.09 -16.60 18.61
N SER A 32 16.00 -17.03 19.25
CA SER A 32 14.71 -16.32 19.25
C SER A 32 14.67 -15.08 20.14
N ASP A 33 15.63 -14.93 21.05
CA ASP A 33 15.59 -13.93 22.12
C ASP A 33 16.30 -12.63 21.72
N TYR A 34 17.02 -12.63 20.59
CA TYR A 34 17.75 -11.49 20.06
C TYR A 34 17.66 -11.42 18.53
N HIS A 35 18.02 -10.26 17.99
CA HIS A 35 18.23 -10.06 16.56
C HIS A 35 19.59 -9.42 16.33
N PHE A 36 20.07 -9.40 15.08
CA PHE A 36 21.34 -8.77 14.73
C PHE A 36 21.11 -7.44 14.06
N GLU A 37 21.89 -6.44 14.49
CA GLU A 37 21.98 -5.15 13.82
C GLU A 37 23.44 -4.81 13.51
N TYR A 38 23.63 -3.86 12.60
CA TYR A 38 24.94 -3.26 12.42
C TYR A 38 25.04 -1.97 13.20
N THR A 39 26.21 -1.74 13.80
CA THR A 39 26.55 -0.43 14.36
C THR A 39 26.67 0.63 13.26
N GLU A 40 26.71 1.89 13.69
CA GLU A 40 27.15 2.98 12.84
C GLU A 40 28.54 2.74 12.25
N CYS A 41 28.78 3.40 11.12
CA CYS A 41 30.04 3.35 10.41
C CYS A 41 31.08 4.20 11.11
N ASP A 42 32.29 3.66 11.29
CA ASP A 42 33.44 4.48 11.63
C ASP A 42 33.91 5.32 10.43
N VAL A 43 34.87 6.21 10.70
CA VAL A 43 35.45 7.11 9.68
C VAL A 43 36.15 6.38 8.53
N LEU A 44 36.48 5.10 8.70
CA LEU A 44 37.10 4.25 7.70
C LEU A 44 36.06 3.40 6.93
N GLY A 45 34.77 3.55 7.23
CA GLY A 45 33.69 2.79 6.61
C GLY A 45 33.56 1.35 7.12
N SER A 46 34.16 1.03 8.26
CA SER A 46 33.97 -0.25 8.96
C SER A 46 32.84 -0.14 9.97
N ARG A 47 32.22 -1.28 10.30
CA ARG A 47 31.16 -1.40 11.30
C ARG A 47 31.18 -2.79 11.93
N TRP A 48 30.40 -2.98 13.00
CA TRP A 48 30.27 -4.24 13.71
C TRP A 48 28.86 -4.78 13.59
N ARG A 49 28.73 -6.10 13.52
CA ARG A 49 27.46 -6.80 13.71
C ARG A 49 27.32 -7.16 15.18
N VAL A 50 26.25 -6.71 15.80
CA VAL A 50 25.97 -6.90 17.23
C VAL A 50 24.64 -7.62 17.41
N ALA A 51 24.56 -8.49 18.43
CA ALA A 51 23.30 -9.09 18.85
C ALA A 51 22.60 -8.13 19.83
N ILE A 52 21.32 -7.81 19.55
CA ILE A 52 20.49 -6.94 20.37
C ILE A 52 19.34 -7.78 20.93
N PRO A 53 19.15 -7.82 22.26
CA PRO A 53 18.07 -8.59 22.85
C PRO A 53 16.71 -7.97 22.48
N ASN A 54 15.77 -8.81 22.08
CA ASN A 54 14.41 -8.38 21.69
C ASN A 54 13.67 -7.74 22.88
N LYS A 55 14.01 -8.14 24.10
CA LYS A 55 13.51 -7.57 25.35
C LYS A 55 14.67 -7.42 26.34
N ALA A 56 14.84 -6.20 26.85
CA ALA A 56 15.85 -5.94 27.88
C ALA A 56 15.64 -6.84 29.11
N ASN A 57 16.74 -7.28 29.73
CA ASN A 57 16.75 -8.06 30.98
C ASN A 57 15.98 -9.39 30.94
N THR A 58 15.84 -10.02 29.77
CA THR A 58 15.16 -11.34 29.64
C THR A 58 16.11 -12.52 29.56
N CYS A 59 17.34 -12.33 29.08
CA CYS A 59 18.34 -13.37 28.94
C CYS A 59 19.77 -12.80 29.00
N THR A 60 20.76 -13.67 29.20
CA THR A 60 22.20 -13.32 29.22
C THR A 60 22.99 -14.16 28.21
N GLY A 61 24.24 -13.80 27.91
CA GLY A 61 25.09 -14.57 26.99
C GLY A 61 24.77 -14.36 25.51
N LEU A 62 24.57 -13.11 25.10
CA LEU A 62 24.41 -12.75 23.69
C LEU A 62 25.69 -13.10 22.88
N PRO A 63 25.54 -13.45 21.59
CA PRO A 63 26.69 -13.69 20.72
C PRO A 63 27.66 -12.49 20.67
N GLU A 64 28.96 -12.79 20.65
CA GLU A 64 30.01 -11.79 20.54
C GLU A 64 29.90 -10.97 19.24
N PRO A 65 30.19 -9.65 19.28
CA PRO A 65 30.25 -8.82 18.10
C PRO A 65 31.28 -9.32 17.09
N ILE A 66 30.90 -9.37 15.82
CA ILE A 66 31.82 -9.70 14.73
C ILE A 66 31.94 -8.54 13.76
N ARG A 67 33.05 -8.48 13.00
CA ARG A 67 33.23 -7.45 11.99
C ARG A 67 32.12 -7.51 10.96
N GLY A 68 31.52 -6.35 10.68
CA GLY A 68 30.45 -6.16 9.72
C GLY A 68 30.93 -6.03 8.28
N THR A 69 30.01 -6.07 7.32
CA THR A 69 30.31 -5.68 5.93
C THR A 69 30.66 -4.19 5.86
N ASN A 70 31.45 -3.79 4.86
CA ASN A 70 31.78 -2.38 4.64
C ASN A 70 30.51 -1.53 4.46
N CYS A 71 30.54 -0.28 4.87
CA CYS A 71 29.43 0.65 4.75
C CYS A 71 29.01 1.00 3.31
N THR A 72 29.86 0.72 2.32
CA THR A 72 29.53 0.81 0.89
C THR A 72 28.79 -0.42 0.37
N PHE A 73 28.68 -1.48 1.17
CA PHE A 73 27.98 -2.71 0.81
C PHE A 73 26.48 -2.46 0.67
N SER A 74 25.91 -2.92 -0.44
CA SER A 74 24.48 -2.90 -0.70
C SER A 74 24.00 -4.23 -1.27
N CYS A 75 22.72 -4.53 -1.08
CA CYS A 75 22.08 -5.65 -1.77
C CYS A 75 21.29 -5.14 -2.98
N ASP A 76 21.39 -5.88 -4.07
CA ASP A 76 20.63 -5.63 -5.29
C ASP A 76 19.12 -5.85 -5.06
N GLU A 77 18.31 -5.31 -5.97
CA GLU A 77 16.87 -5.57 -5.97
C GLU A 77 16.58 -7.09 -6.03
N GLY A 78 15.54 -7.50 -5.34
CA GLY A 78 15.19 -8.90 -5.17
C GLY A 78 16.06 -9.67 -4.18
N ALA A 79 17.01 -9.02 -3.52
CA ALA A 79 17.79 -9.60 -2.43
C ALA A 79 17.63 -8.84 -1.12
N PHE A 80 17.85 -9.54 -0.01
CA PHE A 80 17.90 -8.99 1.33
C PHE A 80 19.23 -9.37 2.00
N LEU A 81 19.67 -8.59 2.97
CA LEU A 81 20.86 -8.93 3.74
C LEU A 81 20.50 -9.93 4.84
N ASN A 82 21.00 -11.16 4.72
CA ASN A 82 20.93 -12.11 5.82
C ASN A 82 21.99 -11.74 6.87
N MET A 83 21.54 -11.18 8.01
CA MET A 83 22.43 -10.70 9.07
C MET A 83 23.21 -11.82 9.77
N GLN A 84 22.76 -13.07 9.71
CA GLN A 84 23.51 -14.19 10.30
C GLN A 84 24.76 -14.53 9.47
N THR A 85 24.60 -14.55 8.15
CA THR A 85 25.67 -14.90 7.19
C THR A 85 26.42 -13.69 6.64
N GLN A 86 25.89 -12.48 6.84
CA GLN A 86 26.37 -11.22 6.27
C GLN A 86 26.47 -11.23 4.73
N LYS A 87 25.56 -11.97 4.07
CA LYS A 87 25.49 -12.09 2.61
C LYS A 87 24.10 -11.72 2.09
N CYS A 88 24.05 -11.14 0.90
CA CYS A 88 22.79 -10.93 0.21
C CYS A 88 22.21 -12.28 -0.23
N GLN A 89 20.97 -12.54 0.16
CA GLN A 89 20.21 -13.71 -0.23
C GLN A 89 19.03 -13.27 -1.09
N LYS A 90 18.72 -14.05 -2.14
CA LYS A 90 17.56 -13.77 -2.99
C LYS A 90 16.28 -14.03 -2.20
N CYS A 91 15.30 -13.17 -2.40
CA CYS A 91 13.94 -13.39 -1.91
C CYS A 91 13.36 -14.68 -2.49
N ALA A 92 12.63 -15.44 -1.68
CA ALA A 92 11.92 -16.62 -2.16
C ALA A 92 10.78 -16.23 -3.11
N ALA A 93 10.28 -17.18 -3.91
CA ALA A 93 9.05 -16.96 -4.67
C ALA A 93 7.90 -16.57 -3.72
N GLY A 94 7.04 -15.68 -4.16
CA GLY A 94 5.98 -15.09 -3.34
C GLY A 94 6.44 -13.94 -2.44
N THR A 95 7.73 -13.60 -2.49
CA THR A 95 8.29 -12.45 -1.75
C THR A 95 9.12 -11.56 -2.69
N TYR A 96 9.31 -10.31 -2.28
CA TYR A 96 10.07 -9.32 -3.04
C TYR A 96 10.94 -8.44 -2.14
N SER A 97 11.90 -7.76 -2.75
CA SER A 97 12.73 -6.76 -2.09
C SER A 97 13.09 -5.67 -3.09
N LEU A 98 13.00 -4.41 -2.67
CA LEU A 98 13.48 -3.29 -3.47
C LEU A 98 15.00 -3.05 -3.30
N GLY A 99 15.71 -3.90 -2.55
CA GLY A 99 17.15 -3.80 -2.30
C GLY A 99 17.49 -2.59 -1.44
N THR A 100 17.62 -1.43 -2.07
CA THR A 100 18.02 -0.14 -1.47
C THR A 100 16.82 0.73 -1.06
N SER A 101 15.63 0.14 -0.98
CA SER A 101 14.41 0.78 -0.48
C SER A 101 13.63 -0.17 0.44
N VAL A 102 12.90 0.40 1.38
CA VAL A 102 11.94 -0.28 2.26
C VAL A 102 10.54 0.13 1.86
N ALA A 103 9.58 -0.80 1.89
CA ALA A 103 8.19 -0.52 1.57
C ALA A 103 7.23 -1.24 2.54
N PHE A 104 6.26 -0.51 3.06
CA PHE A 104 5.16 -1.00 3.89
C PHE A 104 3.84 -0.83 3.12
N GLU A 105 3.47 -1.89 2.41
CA GLU A 105 2.22 -1.96 1.61
C GLU A 105 1.16 -2.84 2.26
N ASP A 106 1.53 -3.63 3.27
CA ASP A 106 0.67 -4.57 4.00
C ASP A 106 0.66 -4.19 5.48
N TRP A 107 -0.54 -4.18 6.04
CA TRP A 107 -0.87 -3.77 7.40
C TRP A 107 -1.80 -4.80 8.04
N ASP A 108 -1.55 -6.10 7.83
CA ASP A 108 -2.18 -7.15 8.64
C ASP A 108 -1.67 -7.08 10.09
N THR A 109 -0.39 -6.79 10.24
CA THR A 109 0.31 -6.52 11.50
C THR A 109 1.19 -5.29 11.34
N LEU A 110 1.66 -4.71 12.44
CA LEU A 110 2.67 -3.65 12.36
C LEU A 110 3.98 -4.22 11.77
N PRO A 111 4.55 -3.62 10.72
CA PRO A 111 5.83 -4.04 10.16
C PRO A 111 6.97 -3.94 11.19
N THR A 112 8.00 -4.77 11.01
CA THR A 112 9.20 -4.74 11.85
C THR A 112 9.83 -3.33 11.88
N GLY A 113 10.14 -2.84 13.08
CA GLY A 113 10.73 -1.50 13.29
C GLY A 113 9.73 -0.35 13.29
N VAL A 114 8.45 -0.59 12.93
CA VAL A 114 7.38 0.40 13.07
C VAL A 114 6.80 0.32 14.49
N ILE A 115 6.79 1.44 15.18
CA ILE A 115 6.34 1.54 16.59
C ILE A 115 5.17 2.49 16.67
N THR A 116 4.15 2.13 17.44
CA THR A 116 3.04 3.01 17.78
C THR A 116 2.82 3.09 19.28
N TYR A 117 2.44 4.26 19.78
CA TYR A 117 2.11 4.49 21.18
C TYR A 117 1.15 5.68 21.34
N GLY A 118 0.35 5.64 22.40
CA GLY A 118 -0.51 6.75 22.83
C GLY A 118 0.11 7.57 23.95
N LYS A 119 -0.18 8.88 23.98
CA LYS A 119 0.17 9.79 25.08
C LYS A 119 -1.00 10.71 25.40
N MET A 120 -1.12 11.09 26.66
CA MET A 120 -2.09 12.11 27.08
C MET A 120 -1.71 13.47 26.51
N THR A 121 -2.71 14.18 25.99
CA THR A 121 -2.57 15.53 25.42
C THR A 121 -2.27 16.58 26.50
N ASN A 122 -2.83 16.41 27.71
CA ASN A 122 -2.65 17.30 28.86
C ASN A 122 -2.09 16.56 30.07
N LYS A 123 -0.95 17.02 30.62
CA LYS A 123 -0.26 16.39 31.78
C LYS A 123 -0.83 16.80 33.14
N GLU A 124 -1.84 17.67 33.19
CA GLU A 124 -2.26 18.36 34.42
C GLU A 124 -3.43 17.70 35.18
N LYS A 125 -4.00 16.61 34.66
CA LYS A 125 -4.99 15.78 35.39
C LYS A 125 -4.63 14.31 35.27
N ALA A 126 -5.15 13.48 36.19
CA ALA A 126 -5.22 12.03 36.00
C ALA A 126 -6.10 11.76 34.77
N GLY A 127 -5.49 11.84 33.58
CA GLY A 127 -6.15 11.65 32.31
C GLY A 127 -6.46 10.17 32.06
N PRO A 128 -7.25 9.88 31.02
CA PRO A 128 -7.55 8.50 30.62
C PRO A 128 -6.27 7.73 30.28
N ASP A 129 -6.27 6.42 30.54
CA ASP A 129 -5.15 5.54 30.18
C ASP A 129 -5.04 5.43 28.65
N CYS A 130 -4.08 6.17 28.08
CA CYS A 130 -3.79 6.19 26.65
C CYS A 130 -2.93 5.02 26.16
N SER A 131 -2.64 4.01 27.00
CA SER A 131 -1.74 2.90 26.62
C SER A 131 -2.24 2.10 25.41
N ASN A 132 -3.56 2.05 25.19
CA ASN A 132 -4.18 1.36 24.06
C ASN A 132 -4.49 2.27 22.86
N SER A 133 -4.34 3.59 23.01
CA SER A 133 -4.69 4.59 22.00
C SER A 133 -3.57 4.70 20.96
N THR A 134 -3.63 3.83 19.96
CA THR A 134 -2.53 3.61 18.99
C THR A 134 -3.02 3.60 17.55
N TRP A 135 -2.07 3.57 16.61
CA TRP A 135 -2.35 3.32 15.20
C TRP A 135 -2.57 1.82 14.97
N THR A 136 -3.75 1.46 14.47
CA THR A 136 -4.19 0.07 14.34
C THR A 136 -4.11 -0.41 12.88
N PRO A 137 -3.42 -1.52 12.59
CA PRO A 137 -3.40 -2.14 11.26
C PRO A 137 -4.79 -2.63 10.81
N LYS A 138 -5.13 -2.45 9.52
CA LYS A 138 -6.44 -2.77 8.92
C LYS A 138 -6.31 -3.56 7.60
N GLY A 139 -5.24 -4.33 7.43
CA GLY A 139 -4.96 -5.12 6.23
C GLY A 139 -4.26 -4.30 5.16
N ASP A 140 -4.99 -3.40 4.47
CA ASP A 140 -4.42 -2.60 3.37
C ASP A 140 -3.88 -1.22 3.80
N TYR A 141 -4.18 -0.82 5.03
CA TYR A 141 -3.80 0.49 5.58
C TYR A 141 -3.69 0.41 7.11
N VAL A 142 -3.11 1.44 7.72
CA VAL A 142 -3.12 1.66 9.17
C VAL A 142 -3.98 2.87 9.50
N ALA A 143 -4.80 2.77 10.55
CA ALA A 143 -5.72 3.82 10.98
C ALA A 143 -5.31 4.39 12.34
N SER A 144 -5.42 5.70 12.53
CA SER A 144 -5.19 6.35 13.82
C SER A 144 -6.27 6.00 14.85
N ASN A 145 -5.99 6.34 16.10
CA ASN A 145 -7.01 6.40 17.14
C ASN A 145 -8.09 7.45 16.81
N THR A 146 -9.24 7.33 17.47
CA THR A 146 -10.35 8.30 17.41
C THR A 146 -10.74 8.81 18.80
N ASP A 147 -9.97 8.46 19.82
CA ASP A 147 -10.12 8.94 21.19
C ASP A 147 -9.28 10.22 21.42
N GLU A 148 -9.42 10.81 22.61
CA GLU A 148 -8.81 12.10 22.98
C GLU A 148 -7.27 12.06 23.13
N CYS A 149 -6.67 10.88 23.05
CA CYS A 149 -5.23 10.73 23.22
C CYS A 149 -4.48 11.15 21.95
N THR A 150 -3.23 11.54 22.12
CA THR A 150 -2.31 11.68 21.00
C THR A 150 -1.74 10.31 20.64
N ALA A 151 -2.05 9.78 19.46
CA ALA A 151 -1.39 8.58 18.96
C ALA A 151 -0.25 8.92 18.00
N THR A 152 0.87 8.26 18.18
CA THR A 152 2.04 8.40 17.30
C THR A 152 2.33 7.07 16.63
N LEU A 153 2.61 7.11 15.34
CA LEU A 153 3.26 6.05 14.58
C LEU A 153 4.65 6.56 14.19
N SER A 154 5.68 5.75 14.41
CA SER A 154 7.06 6.13 14.16
C SER A 154 7.86 5.03 13.50
N TYR A 155 8.80 5.42 12.65
CA TYR A 155 9.72 4.51 11.99
C TYR A 155 11.10 5.15 11.89
N ALA A 156 12.12 4.46 12.41
CA ALA A 156 13.51 4.91 12.34
C ALA A 156 14.22 4.23 11.16
N VAL A 157 14.92 5.03 10.36
CA VAL A 157 15.62 4.55 9.17
C VAL A 157 16.94 5.29 8.98
N ASN A 158 18.01 4.54 8.71
CA ASN A 158 19.33 5.10 8.41
C ASN A 158 19.60 5.03 6.89
N LEU A 159 19.79 6.19 6.27
CA LEU A 159 20.00 6.30 4.83
C LEU A 159 21.49 6.45 4.49
N LYS A 160 21.97 5.71 3.49
CA LYS A 160 23.35 5.83 2.98
C LYS A 160 23.53 6.97 2.00
N THR A 161 22.51 7.22 1.21
CA THR A 161 22.43 8.35 0.29
C THR A 161 21.23 9.20 0.67
N ASN A 162 21.14 10.41 0.15
CA ASN A 162 19.88 11.12 0.21
C ASN A 162 18.80 10.25 -0.46
N GLY A 163 17.63 10.24 0.15
CA GLY A 163 16.53 9.36 -0.21
C GLY A 163 15.22 10.12 -0.27
N ASN A 164 14.14 9.40 -0.55
CA ASN A 164 12.79 9.95 -0.53
C ASN A 164 11.89 9.06 0.30
N LEU A 165 11.07 9.68 1.13
CA LEU A 165 9.87 9.10 1.69
C LEU A 165 8.70 9.37 0.75
N PHE A 166 7.90 8.35 0.51
CA PHE A 166 6.59 8.43 -0.11
C PHE A 166 5.58 7.73 0.81
N PHE A 167 4.38 8.28 0.96
CA PHE A 167 3.25 7.57 1.53
C PHE A 167 1.94 8.14 0.98
N GLU A 168 0.87 7.37 1.04
CA GLU A 168 -0.49 7.86 0.78
C GLU A 168 -1.25 7.99 2.09
N TYR A 169 -2.02 9.06 2.22
CA TYR A 169 -2.86 9.30 3.38
C TYR A 169 -4.29 9.64 2.97
N PHE A 170 -5.25 9.32 3.83
CA PHE A 170 -6.63 9.80 3.73
C PHE A 170 -6.99 10.46 5.06
N TYR A 171 -7.28 11.75 5.00
CA TYR A 171 -7.52 12.61 6.16
C TYR A 171 -8.86 13.36 5.96
N PRO A 172 -9.99 12.77 6.36
CA PRO A 172 -11.31 13.12 5.83
C PRO A 172 -11.86 14.47 6.31
N ASP A 173 -11.53 14.91 7.52
CA ASP A 173 -11.98 16.17 8.10
C ASP A 173 -11.01 16.63 9.20
N ASP A 174 -11.27 17.79 9.79
CA ASP A 174 -10.43 18.42 10.81
C ASP A 174 -10.77 18.01 12.26
N SER A 175 -11.53 16.92 12.46
CA SER A 175 -11.86 16.40 13.80
C SER A 175 -10.65 15.91 14.59
N ILE A 176 -9.56 15.56 13.89
CA ILE A 176 -8.27 15.19 14.46
C ILE A 176 -7.19 16.08 13.86
N TYR A 177 -6.35 16.71 14.68
CA TYR A 177 -5.13 17.32 14.16
C TYR A 177 -4.13 16.25 13.73
N PHE A 178 -3.77 16.25 12.45
CA PHE A 178 -2.77 15.35 11.89
C PHE A 178 -1.52 16.11 11.47
N GLU A 179 -0.37 15.67 11.96
CA GLU A 179 0.92 16.20 11.56
C GLU A 179 1.92 15.10 11.17
N PHE A 180 2.81 15.47 10.27
CA PHE A 180 3.94 14.65 9.87
C PHE A 180 5.23 15.45 10.04
N TYR A 181 6.27 14.81 10.57
CA TYR A 181 7.59 15.43 10.66
C TYR A 181 8.71 14.38 10.72
N VAL A 182 9.91 14.83 10.35
CA VAL A 182 11.13 14.03 10.40
C VAL A 182 12.08 14.61 11.44
N GLN A 183 12.68 13.76 12.27
CA GLN A 183 13.76 14.12 13.18
C GLN A 183 15.06 13.44 12.78
N ASN A 184 16.18 14.13 13.01
CA ASN A 184 17.52 13.52 12.92
C ASN A 184 17.96 12.94 14.27
N ASP A 185 19.20 12.43 14.29
CA ASP A 185 19.91 11.91 15.46
C ASP A 185 20.08 12.94 16.61
N GLN A 186 20.01 14.23 16.31
CA GLN A 186 20.07 15.33 17.28
C GLN A 186 18.68 15.76 17.78
N CYS A 187 17.63 14.99 17.50
CA CYS A 187 16.23 15.33 17.80
C CYS A 187 15.76 16.65 17.17
N GLN A 188 16.48 17.15 16.16
CA GLN A 188 16.11 18.38 15.45
C GLN A 188 15.14 18.02 14.34
N SER A 189 13.99 18.70 14.30
CA SER A 189 13.03 18.56 13.21
C SER A 189 13.56 19.22 11.96
N THR A 190 13.56 18.51 10.83
CA THR A 190 14.11 19.04 9.57
C THR A 190 13.22 20.10 8.92
N ASP A 191 11.92 20.12 9.24
CA ASP A 191 10.92 21.07 8.72
C ASP A 191 10.31 21.91 9.87
N SER A 192 10.60 23.22 9.86
CA SER A 192 10.20 24.16 10.92
C SER A 192 8.95 25.00 10.60
N GLU A 193 8.40 24.96 9.37
CA GLU A 193 7.40 25.99 8.98
C GLU A 193 5.94 25.53 8.86
N ASN A 194 5.64 24.24 8.61
CA ASN A 194 4.26 23.75 8.79
C ASN A 194 4.19 22.21 8.86
N ARG A 195 4.05 21.64 10.06
CA ARG A 195 3.96 20.17 10.26
C ARG A 195 2.56 19.62 10.00
N GLY A 196 1.55 20.49 10.01
CA GLY A 196 0.16 20.10 9.82
C GLY A 196 -0.09 19.57 8.40
N MET A 197 -0.72 18.40 8.33
CA MET A 197 -1.19 17.84 7.08
C MET A 197 -2.51 18.46 6.66
N ARG A 198 -2.79 18.48 5.36
CA ARG A 198 -4.04 19.01 4.80
C ARG A 198 -5.07 17.91 4.72
N THR A 199 -6.33 18.23 4.96
CA THR A 199 -7.43 17.29 4.75
C THR A 199 -7.52 16.87 3.28
N SER A 200 -8.12 15.71 3.04
CA SER A 200 -8.29 15.12 1.71
C SER A 200 -9.60 14.35 1.61
N ASP A 201 -10.30 14.51 0.48
CA ASP A 201 -11.53 13.76 0.18
C ASP A 201 -11.26 12.35 -0.37
N SER A 202 -9.99 12.05 -0.67
CA SER A 202 -9.53 10.76 -1.18
C SER A 202 -8.09 10.48 -0.74
N TRP A 203 -7.55 9.32 -1.14
CA TRP A 203 -6.15 8.97 -0.90
C TRP A 203 -5.22 9.95 -1.63
N SER A 204 -4.43 10.70 -0.86
CA SER A 204 -3.52 11.72 -1.34
C SER A 204 -2.07 11.29 -1.17
N PRO A 205 -1.22 11.40 -2.20
CA PRO A 205 0.20 11.12 -2.08
C PRO A 205 0.93 12.24 -1.33
N HIS A 206 1.90 11.87 -0.49
CA HIS A 206 2.85 12.78 0.15
C HIS A 206 4.28 12.31 -0.12
N LYS A 207 5.18 13.27 -0.40
CA LYS A 207 6.59 13.01 -0.72
C LYS A 207 7.48 13.95 0.05
N VAL A 208 8.52 13.40 0.68
CA VAL A 208 9.49 14.15 1.50
C VAL A 208 10.89 13.69 1.16
N GLN A 209 11.81 14.63 0.97
CA GLN A 209 13.21 14.31 0.72
C GLN A 209 13.91 14.08 2.06
N LEU A 210 14.56 12.93 2.19
CA LEU A 210 15.27 12.54 3.39
C LEU A 210 16.77 12.71 3.19
N ARG A 211 17.46 13.14 4.25
CA ARG A 211 18.92 13.34 4.22
C ARG A 211 19.62 12.03 4.54
N LYS A 212 20.83 11.86 4.01
CA LYS A 212 21.75 10.81 4.45
C LYS A 212 21.90 10.84 5.98
N GLY A 213 21.94 9.66 6.59
CA GLY A 213 22.03 9.46 8.04
C GLY A 213 20.72 8.97 8.65
N THR A 214 20.62 9.06 9.97
CA THR A 214 19.43 8.63 10.71
C THR A 214 18.28 9.62 10.55
N ASN A 215 17.13 9.10 10.14
CA ASN A 215 15.87 9.81 10.03
C ASN A 215 14.83 9.05 10.86
N VAL A 216 14.11 9.75 11.73
CA VAL A 216 12.96 9.19 12.45
C VAL A 216 11.71 9.88 11.95
N LEU A 217 10.85 9.10 11.30
CA LEU A 217 9.60 9.56 10.71
C LEU A 217 8.51 9.48 11.75
N TYR A 218 7.71 10.55 11.89
CA TYR A 218 6.59 10.59 12.82
C TYR A 218 5.29 10.97 12.10
N TRP A 219 4.28 10.13 12.24
CA TRP A 219 2.90 10.45 11.93
C TRP A 219 2.15 10.55 13.26
N ARG A 220 1.63 11.73 13.56
CA ARG A 220 1.03 12.02 14.87
C ARG A 220 -0.36 12.60 14.71
N THR A 221 -1.30 12.01 15.45
CA THR A 221 -2.70 12.45 15.50
C THR A 221 -3.06 12.87 16.91
N THR A 222 -3.77 13.99 17.03
CA THR A 222 -4.34 14.47 18.30
C THR A 222 -5.79 14.83 18.05
N ALA A 223 -6.72 14.06 18.60
CA ALA A 223 -8.14 14.39 18.50
C ALA A 223 -8.48 15.59 19.39
N TYR A 224 -9.40 16.43 18.94
CA TYR A 224 -10.00 17.47 19.77
C TYR A 224 -11.36 16.99 20.24
N ASP A 225 -11.60 16.98 21.55
CA ASP A 225 -12.95 16.77 22.10
C ASP A 225 -13.80 18.04 21.93
N LEU A 226 -14.14 18.34 20.68
CA LEU A 226 -15.01 19.45 20.33
C LEU A 226 -16.35 18.88 19.88
N LEU A 227 -17.31 18.90 20.80
CA LEU A 227 -18.76 18.90 20.51
C LEU A 227 -19.38 17.55 20.06
N GLY A 228 -18.91 16.41 20.58
CA GLY A 228 -19.67 15.15 20.50
C GLY A 228 -19.94 14.62 19.07
N GLY A 229 -19.21 15.13 18.07
CA GLY A 229 -19.25 14.62 16.70
C GLY A 229 -18.48 13.31 16.58
N ALA A 230 -18.85 12.48 15.59
CA ALA A 230 -18.11 11.26 15.29
C ALA A 230 -16.72 11.62 14.74
N VAL A 231 -15.67 11.36 15.53
CA VAL A 231 -14.27 11.56 15.14
C VAL A 231 -13.88 10.54 14.07
N LYS A 232 -13.33 11.01 12.95
CA LYS A 232 -12.89 10.13 11.86
C LYS A 232 -11.38 9.91 11.91
N PRO A 233 -10.89 8.66 11.78
CA PRO A 233 -9.47 8.36 11.85
C PRO A 233 -8.74 8.82 10.59
N VAL A 234 -7.45 9.14 10.76
CA VAL A 234 -6.50 9.30 9.65
C VAL A 234 -6.00 7.93 9.23
N MET A 235 -5.88 7.70 7.93
CA MET A 235 -5.41 6.44 7.38
C MET A 235 -4.15 6.62 6.56
N LEU A 236 -3.20 5.69 6.66
CA LEU A 236 -1.95 5.67 5.90
C LEU A 236 -1.77 4.35 5.18
N LYS A 237 -1.20 4.38 3.97
CA LYS A 237 -0.81 3.19 3.21
C LYS A 237 0.39 3.47 2.31
N ASN A 238 0.96 2.40 1.75
CA ASN A 238 2.02 2.47 0.74
C ASN A 238 3.22 3.34 1.17
N ILE A 239 3.69 3.17 2.40
CA ILE A 239 4.85 3.91 2.91
C ILE A 239 6.11 3.33 2.26
N GLN A 240 6.92 4.14 1.60
CA GLN A 240 8.15 3.72 0.91
C GLN A 240 9.29 4.68 1.24
N VAL A 241 10.44 4.13 1.61
CA VAL A 241 11.65 4.88 1.92
C VAL A 241 12.79 4.38 1.04
N SER A 242 13.37 5.27 0.22
CA SER A 242 14.55 4.96 -0.57
C SER A 242 15.84 5.46 0.06
N GLY A 243 16.98 4.91 -0.36
CA GLY A 243 18.32 5.35 0.08
C GLY A 243 18.90 4.53 1.23
N VAL A 244 18.28 3.40 1.59
CA VAL A 244 18.88 2.42 2.51
C VAL A 244 19.91 1.56 1.77
N SER A 245 20.85 0.95 2.49
CA SER A 245 21.88 0.07 1.86
C SER A 245 21.33 -1.32 1.50
N TYR A 246 20.36 -1.81 2.26
CA TYR A 246 19.74 -3.12 2.10
C TYR A 246 18.42 -3.14 2.88
N THR A 247 17.54 -4.07 2.54
CA THR A 247 16.49 -4.53 3.44
C THR A 247 16.99 -5.74 4.26
N SER A 248 16.54 -5.87 5.50
CA SER A 248 16.85 -6.99 6.40
C SER A 248 16.03 -8.25 6.10
N GLU A 249 14.93 -8.10 5.36
CA GLU A 249 14.03 -9.19 5.01
C GLU A 249 13.32 -8.94 3.68
N CYS A 250 12.71 -9.99 3.13
CA CYS A 250 11.84 -9.88 1.96
C CYS A 250 10.39 -9.72 2.40
N PHE A 251 9.65 -8.92 1.64
CA PHE A 251 8.24 -8.65 1.90
C PHE A 251 7.37 -9.62 1.12
N HIS A 252 6.30 -10.12 1.72
CA HIS A 252 5.33 -10.95 1.00
C HIS A 252 4.62 -10.15 -0.09
N CYS A 253 4.34 -10.77 -1.23
CA CYS A 253 3.44 -10.20 -2.21
C CYS A 253 2.06 -9.99 -1.59
N LYS A 254 1.52 -8.77 -1.73
CA LYS A 254 0.17 -8.47 -1.25
C LYS A 254 -0.89 -9.26 -2.04
N PRO A 255 -2.07 -9.49 -1.45
CA PRO A 255 -3.18 -10.10 -2.18
C PRO A 255 -3.44 -9.42 -3.53
N GLY A 256 -3.70 -10.22 -4.56
CA GLY A 256 -3.83 -9.77 -5.94
C GLY A 256 -2.52 -9.54 -6.67
N THR A 257 -1.38 -9.79 -6.03
CA THR A 257 -0.07 -9.83 -6.69
C THR A 257 0.64 -11.15 -6.43
N HIS A 258 1.63 -11.50 -7.25
CA HIS A 258 2.40 -12.72 -7.11
C HIS A 258 3.86 -12.55 -7.53
N SER A 259 4.71 -13.48 -7.11
CA SER A 259 6.10 -13.58 -7.56
C SER A 259 6.44 -15.04 -7.85
N ALA A 260 6.58 -15.40 -9.13
CA ALA A 260 6.81 -16.78 -9.52
C ALA A 260 8.24 -17.26 -9.24
N LYS A 261 9.22 -16.36 -9.27
CA LYS A 261 10.65 -16.71 -9.21
C LYS A 261 11.34 -16.04 -8.03
N PRO A 262 12.30 -16.74 -7.38
CA PRO A 262 13.18 -16.11 -6.40
C PRO A 262 13.92 -14.91 -6.99
N GLY A 263 14.27 -13.94 -6.14
CA GLY A 263 14.98 -12.75 -6.56
C GLY A 263 14.09 -11.68 -7.20
N SER A 264 12.79 -11.66 -6.88
CA SER A 264 11.88 -10.67 -7.47
C SER A 264 12.05 -9.31 -6.82
N ALA A 265 12.28 -8.27 -7.62
CA ALA A 265 12.33 -6.89 -7.16
C ALA A 265 10.95 -6.37 -6.72
N ARG A 266 9.90 -6.81 -7.43
CA ARG A 266 8.50 -6.41 -7.20
C ARG A 266 7.58 -7.58 -7.53
N CYS A 267 6.39 -7.57 -6.94
CA CYS A 267 5.34 -8.53 -7.28
C CYS A 267 4.59 -8.10 -8.54
N THR A 268 4.20 -9.08 -9.35
CA THR A 268 3.43 -8.88 -10.58
C THR A 268 1.93 -8.90 -10.26
N PRO A 269 1.14 -7.91 -10.72
CA PRO A 269 -0.30 -7.89 -10.50
C PRO A 269 -0.99 -9.05 -11.21
N CYS A 270 -2.01 -9.61 -10.57
CA CYS A 270 -2.87 -10.62 -11.18
C CYS A 270 -3.81 -9.98 -12.22
N PRO A 271 -3.94 -10.58 -13.42
CA PRO A 271 -4.88 -10.08 -14.43
C PRO A 271 -6.34 -10.22 -13.98
N ALA A 272 -7.24 -9.48 -14.63
CA ALA A 272 -8.68 -9.61 -14.38
C ALA A 272 -9.15 -11.07 -14.55
N GLY A 273 -10.10 -11.50 -13.73
CA GLY A 273 -10.59 -12.88 -13.70
C GLY A 273 -9.68 -13.85 -12.94
N THR A 274 -8.58 -13.37 -12.38
CA THR A 274 -7.72 -14.14 -11.47
C THR A 274 -7.53 -13.43 -10.13
N TYR A 275 -7.16 -14.17 -9.10
CA TYR A 275 -6.88 -13.65 -7.76
C TYR A 275 -5.64 -14.30 -7.17
N SER A 276 -5.08 -13.71 -6.14
CA SER A 276 -4.01 -14.35 -5.36
C SER A 276 -4.07 -13.95 -3.90
N ASN A 277 -3.70 -14.88 -3.03
CA ASN A 277 -3.56 -14.61 -1.61
C ASN A 277 -2.19 -13.98 -1.32
N LYS A 278 -2.00 -13.52 -0.08
CA LYS A 278 -0.70 -13.03 0.40
C LYS A 278 0.40 -14.06 0.19
N GLY A 279 1.55 -13.62 -0.29
CA GLY A 279 2.72 -14.47 -0.53
C GLY A 279 2.57 -15.44 -1.70
N ALA A 280 1.60 -15.22 -2.59
CA ALA A 280 1.36 -16.14 -3.71
C ALA A 280 2.49 -16.15 -4.73
N THR A 281 2.76 -17.33 -5.28
CA THR A 281 3.72 -17.54 -6.36
C THR A 281 3.08 -17.52 -7.74
N SER A 282 1.74 -17.56 -7.82
CA SER A 282 0.95 -17.52 -9.05
C SER A 282 -0.45 -16.95 -8.77
N CYS A 283 -1.17 -16.58 -9.83
CA CYS A 283 -2.57 -16.19 -9.75
C CYS A 283 -3.47 -17.40 -10.02
N HIS A 284 -4.58 -17.48 -9.32
CA HIS A 284 -5.60 -18.51 -9.46
C HIS A 284 -6.81 -17.95 -10.22
N GLU A 285 -7.37 -18.72 -11.14
CA GLU A 285 -8.58 -18.32 -11.86
C GLU A 285 -9.79 -18.27 -10.93
N CYS A 286 -10.68 -17.30 -11.16
CA CYS A 286 -11.98 -17.28 -10.53
C CYS A 286 -12.86 -18.40 -11.08
N GLU A 287 -13.72 -18.96 -10.22
CA GLU A 287 -14.82 -19.82 -10.64
C GLU A 287 -15.72 -19.11 -11.66
N LYS A 288 -16.40 -19.86 -12.53
CA LYS A 288 -17.17 -19.31 -13.66
C LYS A 288 -18.24 -18.30 -13.25
N ASP A 289 -18.86 -18.51 -12.09
CA ASP A 289 -19.89 -17.66 -11.48
C ASP A 289 -19.32 -16.44 -10.72
N LYS A 290 -18.00 -16.31 -10.64
CA LYS A 290 -17.30 -15.21 -9.98
C LYS A 290 -16.42 -14.42 -10.97
N TYR A 291 -16.05 -13.22 -10.56
CA TYR A 291 -15.14 -12.35 -11.27
C TYR A 291 -14.19 -11.65 -10.31
N SER A 292 -13.08 -11.15 -10.83
CA SER A 292 -12.18 -10.27 -10.10
C SER A 292 -11.72 -9.14 -11.02
N ALA A 293 -11.54 -7.96 -10.43
CA ALA A 293 -10.80 -6.89 -11.07
C ALA A 293 -9.30 -7.27 -11.13
N PRO A 294 -8.48 -6.60 -11.97
CA PRO A 294 -7.04 -6.71 -11.87
C PRO A 294 -6.55 -6.42 -10.46
N SER A 295 -5.48 -7.11 -10.05
CA SER A 295 -4.85 -6.97 -8.72
C SER A 295 -5.78 -7.28 -7.55
N SER A 296 -6.71 -8.23 -7.70
CA SER A 296 -7.64 -8.57 -6.62
C SER A 296 -7.16 -9.73 -5.76
N GLY A 297 -7.28 -9.58 -4.44
CA GLY A 297 -7.02 -10.65 -3.48
C GLY A 297 -8.09 -11.75 -3.42
N SER A 298 -9.24 -11.53 -4.04
CA SER A 298 -10.36 -12.49 -4.01
C SER A 298 -11.29 -12.33 -5.21
N CYS A 299 -12.07 -13.36 -5.49
CA CYS A 299 -13.13 -13.31 -6.48
C CYS A 299 -14.46 -12.92 -5.83
N LYS A 300 -15.24 -12.08 -6.52
CA LYS A 300 -16.58 -11.66 -6.12
C LYS A 300 -17.64 -12.37 -6.99
N PRO A 301 -18.84 -12.69 -6.45
CA PRO A 301 -19.94 -13.21 -7.25
C PRO A 301 -20.29 -12.27 -8.40
N ARG A 302 -20.57 -12.83 -9.58
CA ARG A 302 -21.01 -12.03 -10.73
C ARG A 302 -22.41 -11.46 -10.46
N PRO A 303 -22.64 -10.15 -10.68
CA PRO A 303 -23.97 -9.59 -10.58
C PRO A 303 -24.87 -10.08 -11.73
N ALA A 304 -26.18 -9.95 -11.57
CA ALA A 304 -27.15 -10.18 -12.65
C ALA A 304 -26.88 -9.23 -13.82
N CYS A 305 -26.95 -9.74 -15.05
CA CYS A 305 -26.85 -8.90 -16.24
C CYS A 305 -28.03 -7.91 -16.32
N THR A 306 -27.72 -6.70 -16.77
CA THR A 306 -28.66 -5.58 -16.99
C THR A 306 -28.60 -5.12 -18.46
N HIS A 307 -29.55 -4.27 -18.88
CA HIS A 307 -29.53 -3.66 -20.21
C HIS A 307 -28.36 -2.69 -20.45
N TYR A 308 -27.60 -2.35 -19.40
CA TYR A 308 -26.36 -1.57 -19.52
C TYR A 308 -25.13 -2.44 -19.82
N ASP A 309 -25.24 -3.77 -19.72
CA ASP A 309 -24.11 -4.69 -19.90
C ASP A 309 -23.94 -5.16 -21.35
N TYR A 310 -24.87 -4.82 -22.24
CA TYR A 310 -24.78 -5.11 -23.67
C TYR A 310 -25.02 -3.87 -24.52
N PHE A 311 -24.52 -3.89 -25.74
CA PHE A 311 -24.74 -2.88 -26.76
C PHE A 311 -25.22 -3.54 -28.04
N TYR A 312 -25.73 -2.76 -28.97
CA TYR A 312 -26.13 -3.25 -30.29
C TYR A 312 -25.20 -2.72 -31.37
N THR A 313 -25.01 -3.53 -32.39
CA THR A 313 -24.30 -3.18 -33.63
C THR A 313 -25.17 -3.61 -34.80
N ARG A 314 -24.94 -3.07 -36.00
CA ARG A 314 -25.57 -3.58 -37.22
C ARG A 314 -24.63 -4.53 -37.92
N THR A 315 -25.17 -5.62 -38.48
CA THR A 315 -24.37 -6.49 -39.36
C THR A 315 -23.99 -5.72 -40.62
N PRO A 316 -22.91 -6.12 -41.32
CA PRO A 316 -22.68 -5.67 -42.69
C PRO A 316 -23.93 -5.91 -43.55
N CYS A 317 -24.11 -5.07 -44.57
CA CYS A 317 -25.16 -5.28 -45.57
C CYS A 317 -24.89 -6.57 -46.34
N ASP A 318 -25.95 -7.34 -46.58
CA ASP A 318 -25.90 -8.52 -47.44
C ASP A 318 -26.14 -8.15 -48.91
N SER A 319 -26.07 -9.15 -49.81
CA SER A 319 -26.30 -8.97 -51.25
C SER A 319 -27.70 -8.47 -51.61
N GLU A 320 -28.67 -8.56 -50.69
CA GLU A 320 -30.03 -8.05 -50.87
C GLU A 320 -30.17 -6.61 -50.32
N GLY A 321 -29.07 -5.99 -49.90
CA GLY A 321 -29.06 -4.66 -49.30
C GLY A 321 -29.77 -4.62 -47.94
N LYS A 322 -29.73 -5.73 -47.20
CA LYS A 322 -30.33 -5.86 -45.87
C LYS A 322 -29.27 -5.92 -44.78
N THR A 323 -29.56 -5.29 -43.65
CA THR A 323 -28.79 -5.34 -42.41
C THR A 323 -29.71 -5.72 -41.26
N GLN A 324 -29.17 -6.25 -40.17
CA GLN A 324 -29.94 -6.51 -38.97
C GLN A 324 -29.19 -6.01 -37.74
N VAL A 325 -29.96 -5.62 -36.72
CA VAL A 325 -29.40 -5.28 -35.41
C VAL A 325 -28.98 -6.57 -34.71
N MET A 326 -27.73 -6.61 -34.25
CA MET A 326 -27.19 -7.69 -33.42
C MET A 326 -26.71 -7.14 -32.09
N TYR A 327 -27.00 -7.85 -31.00
CA TYR A 327 -26.59 -7.47 -29.65
C TYR A 327 -25.30 -8.19 -29.26
N LYS A 328 -24.43 -7.50 -28.51
CA LYS A 328 -23.16 -8.02 -28.01
C LYS A 328 -22.96 -7.58 -26.55
N TRP A 329 -22.51 -8.50 -25.71
CA TRP A 329 -22.05 -8.17 -24.35
C TRP A 329 -20.83 -7.26 -24.39
N ILE A 330 -20.77 -6.29 -23.48
CA ILE A 330 -19.58 -5.48 -23.24
C ILE A 330 -18.46 -6.40 -22.70
N GLN A 331 -17.24 -6.25 -23.22
CA GLN A 331 -16.08 -7.03 -22.80
C GLN A 331 -15.16 -6.21 -21.89
N PRO A 332 -14.63 -6.80 -20.79
CA PRO A 332 -14.88 -8.17 -20.34
C PRO A 332 -16.29 -8.35 -19.75
N LYS A 333 -16.96 -9.47 -20.06
CA LYS A 333 -18.28 -9.75 -19.51
C LYS A 333 -18.18 -10.03 -18.00
N ILE A 334 -18.64 -9.09 -17.18
CA ILE A 334 -18.62 -9.20 -15.71
C ILE A 334 -19.89 -9.88 -15.19
N CYS A 335 -21.04 -9.55 -15.74
CA CYS A 335 -22.33 -10.06 -15.27
C CYS A 335 -22.56 -11.54 -15.64
N SER A 336 -23.50 -12.18 -14.95
CA SER A 336 -23.98 -13.54 -15.24
C SER A 336 -25.46 -13.54 -15.62
N GLU A 337 -25.78 -14.33 -16.64
CA GLU A 337 -27.15 -14.57 -17.14
C GLU A 337 -27.89 -15.62 -16.30
N MET A 338 -27.19 -16.33 -15.42
CA MET A 338 -27.75 -17.41 -14.58
C MET A 338 -28.27 -16.91 -13.23
N VAL A 339 -28.06 -15.64 -12.91
CA VAL A 339 -28.53 -15.04 -11.65
C VAL A 339 -30.00 -14.66 -11.80
N ASP A 340 -30.80 -14.90 -10.78
CA ASP A 340 -32.22 -14.54 -10.79
C ASP A 340 -32.42 -13.07 -11.14
N GLY A 341 -33.31 -12.80 -12.10
CA GLY A 341 -33.57 -11.45 -12.61
C GLY A 341 -32.57 -10.93 -13.65
N ALA A 342 -31.57 -11.73 -14.05
CA ALA A 342 -30.65 -11.34 -15.11
C ALA A 342 -31.33 -11.29 -16.48
N VAL A 343 -31.10 -10.22 -17.23
CA VAL A 343 -31.50 -10.16 -18.63
C VAL A 343 -30.60 -11.07 -19.47
N GLN A 344 -31.22 -11.73 -20.45
CA GLN A 344 -30.52 -12.49 -21.48
C GLN A 344 -30.12 -11.57 -22.63
N LEU A 345 -29.11 -11.99 -23.39
CA LEU A 345 -28.75 -11.24 -24.60
C LEU A 345 -29.93 -11.27 -25.58
N PRO A 346 -30.45 -10.11 -26.03
CA PRO A 346 -31.60 -10.11 -26.92
C PRO A 346 -31.28 -10.79 -28.26
N ALA A 347 -32.30 -11.43 -28.85
CA ALA A 347 -32.18 -11.98 -30.19
C ALA A 347 -31.93 -10.85 -31.21
N SER A 348 -31.21 -11.18 -32.29
CA SER A 348 -31.02 -10.26 -33.41
C SER A 348 -32.38 -9.80 -33.97
N GLY A 349 -32.46 -8.52 -34.32
CA GLY A 349 -33.66 -7.95 -34.92
C GLY A 349 -33.91 -8.47 -36.34
N GLU A 350 -35.09 -8.17 -36.89
CA GLU A 350 -35.41 -8.50 -38.27
C GLU A 350 -34.48 -7.79 -39.27
N LYS A 351 -34.33 -8.39 -40.45
CA LYS A 351 -33.60 -7.79 -41.57
C LYS A 351 -34.30 -6.53 -42.05
N GLN A 352 -33.63 -5.39 -41.93
CA GLN A 352 -34.07 -4.09 -42.38
C GLN A 352 -33.26 -3.64 -43.60
N THR A 353 -33.84 -2.76 -44.41
CA THR A 353 -33.12 -2.16 -45.54
C THR A 353 -31.93 -1.36 -45.03
N CYS A 354 -30.79 -1.52 -45.68
CA CYS A 354 -29.59 -0.78 -45.31
C CYS A 354 -29.82 0.73 -45.40
N PRO A 355 -29.30 1.49 -44.42
CA PRO A 355 -29.31 2.95 -44.52
C PRO A 355 -28.49 3.40 -45.74
N PRO A 356 -28.76 4.59 -46.29
CA PRO A 356 -27.92 5.16 -47.32
C PRO A 356 -26.50 5.37 -46.79
N CYS A 357 -25.53 5.43 -47.71
CA CYS A 357 -24.16 5.76 -47.37
C CYS A 357 -24.07 7.18 -46.77
N ASN A 358 -22.95 7.48 -46.10
CA ASN A 358 -22.70 8.85 -45.66
C ASN A 358 -22.66 9.80 -46.88
N PRO A 359 -23.08 11.06 -46.73
CA PRO A 359 -23.01 12.05 -47.81
C PRO A 359 -21.62 12.10 -48.46
N GLY A 360 -21.60 12.25 -49.79
CA GLY A 360 -20.38 12.14 -50.60
C GLY A 360 -20.03 10.71 -51.05
N PHE A 361 -20.75 9.69 -50.57
CA PHE A 361 -20.62 8.30 -51.00
C PHE A 361 -21.89 7.80 -51.69
N PHE A 362 -21.75 6.76 -52.52
CA PHE A 362 -22.85 6.05 -53.16
C PHE A 362 -22.74 4.54 -52.91
N ILE A 363 -23.84 3.82 -53.07
CA ILE A 363 -23.86 2.37 -52.89
C ILE A 363 -23.32 1.70 -54.16
N ASN A 364 -22.21 0.96 -54.06
CA ASN A 364 -21.73 0.07 -55.11
C ASN A 364 -22.57 -1.23 -55.12
N GLY A 365 -22.68 -1.91 -56.26
CA GLY A 365 -23.53 -3.10 -56.51
C GLY A 365 -23.34 -4.31 -55.58
N THR A 366 -22.39 -4.25 -54.63
CA THR A 366 -22.16 -5.23 -53.56
C THR A 366 -22.40 -4.67 -52.15
N SER A 367 -23.30 -3.68 -51.99
CA SER A 367 -23.71 -3.09 -50.70
C SER A 367 -22.61 -2.36 -49.91
N GLY A 368 -21.47 -2.09 -50.57
CA GLY A 368 -20.39 -1.24 -50.06
C GLY A 368 -20.58 0.21 -50.46
N CYS A 369 -20.03 1.14 -49.67
CA CYS A 369 -20.08 2.57 -49.96
C CYS A 369 -18.77 3.04 -50.62
N GLU A 370 -18.88 3.69 -51.78
CA GLU A 370 -17.74 4.25 -52.51
C GLU A 370 -17.85 5.77 -52.63
N PRO A 371 -16.73 6.52 -52.59
CA PRO A 371 -16.76 7.97 -52.71
C PRO A 371 -17.15 8.38 -54.13
N CYS A 372 -17.91 9.47 -54.24
CA CYS A 372 -18.19 10.10 -55.53
C CYS A 372 -16.93 10.69 -56.17
N THR A 373 -16.88 10.69 -57.50
CA THR A 373 -15.77 11.26 -58.27
C THR A 373 -15.75 12.79 -58.20
N ASN A 374 -14.61 13.40 -58.53
CA ASN A 374 -14.45 14.86 -58.50
C ASN A 374 -15.52 15.56 -59.35
N GLY A 375 -16.10 16.63 -58.82
CA GLY A 375 -17.20 17.37 -59.47
C GLY A 375 -18.59 16.76 -59.30
N SER A 376 -18.76 15.76 -58.42
CA SER A 376 -20.06 15.15 -58.09
C SER A 376 -20.34 15.08 -56.59
N TYR A 377 -21.61 15.08 -56.22
CA TYR A 377 -22.12 14.99 -54.85
C TYR A 377 -23.13 13.85 -54.71
N SER A 378 -23.29 13.31 -53.51
CA SER A 378 -24.34 12.35 -53.19
C SER A 378 -24.89 12.55 -51.78
N ASN A 379 -26.16 12.24 -51.60
CA ASN A 379 -26.81 12.11 -50.30
C ASN A 379 -26.72 10.68 -49.72
N GLY A 380 -25.89 9.81 -50.30
CA GLY A 380 -25.72 8.42 -49.85
C GLY A 380 -26.31 7.35 -50.77
N THR A 381 -26.84 7.72 -51.94
CA THR A 381 -27.53 6.79 -52.85
C THR A 381 -26.85 6.71 -54.22
N VAL A 382 -26.93 7.78 -55.02
CA VAL A 382 -26.28 7.92 -56.33
C VAL A 382 -25.48 9.22 -56.40
N CYS A 383 -24.41 9.26 -57.17
CA CYS A 383 -23.65 10.50 -57.42
C CYS A 383 -24.31 11.31 -58.55
N ALA A 384 -24.42 12.62 -58.34
CA ALA A 384 -24.89 13.60 -59.32
C ALA A 384 -23.85 14.72 -59.50
N MET A 385 -23.77 15.32 -60.69
CA MET A 385 -22.83 16.42 -60.94
C MET A 385 -23.17 17.65 -60.09
N CYS A 386 -22.15 18.30 -59.55
CA CYS A 386 -22.32 19.52 -58.77
C CYS A 386 -22.91 20.64 -59.65
N PRO A 387 -23.93 21.37 -59.19
CA PRO A 387 -24.44 22.54 -59.91
C PRO A 387 -23.35 23.59 -60.13
N VAL A 388 -23.41 24.31 -61.25
CA VAL A 388 -22.44 25.36 -61.56
C VAL A 388 -22.49 26.45 -60.48
N GLY A 389 -21.32 26.85 -59.98
CA GLY A 389 -21.20 27.87 -58.93
C GLY A 389 -21.35 27.35 -57.49
N THR A 390 -21.33 26.02 -57.29
CA THR A 390 -21.30 25.41 -55.96
C THR A 390 -19.89 24.97 -55.56
N GLU A 391 -19.60 24.98 -54.27
CA GLU A 391 -18.33 24.51 -53.69
C GLU A 391 -18.59 23.42 -52.63
N PRO A 392 -17.67 22.47 -52.45
CA PRO A 392 -17.83 21.42 -51.44
C PRO A 392 -17.66 21.97 -50.02
N LEU A 393 -18.51 21.52 -49.09
CA LEU A 393 -18.36 21.78 -47.67
C LEU A 393 -17.34 20.80 -47.09
N LEU A 394 -16.10 21.28 -46.87
CA LEU A 394 -15.01 20.50 -46.28
C LEU A 394 -15.09 20.52 -44.75
N GLY A 395 -14.94 19.36 -44.09
CA GLY A 395 -14.83 19.27 -42.63
C GLY A 395 -15.91 18.47 -41.89
N PHE A 396 -16.77 17.71 -42.58
CA PHE A 396 -17.64 16.74 -41.91
C PHE A 396 -16.87 15.46 -41.58
N GLU A 397 -16.55 15.25 -40.30
CA GLU A 397 -16.22 13.93 -39.75
C GLU A 397 -17.50 13.25 -39.30
N TYR A 398 -17.94 12.21 -40.02
CA TYR A 398 -19.00 11.31 -39.54
C TYR A 398 -18.35 10.31 -38.57
N ARG A 399 -18.58 10.51 -37.26
CA ARG A 399 -18.14 9.58 -36.20
C ARG A 399 -18.97 8.31 -36.17
#